data_AF-A0A0G4FET7-F1
#
_entry.id   AF-A0A0G4FET7-F1
#
_cell.length_a   1.000
_cell.length_b   1.000
_cell.length_c   1.000
_cell.angle_alpha   90.00
_cell.angle_beta   90.00
_cell.angle_gamma   90.00
#
_symmetry.space_group_name_H-M   'P 1'
#
loop_
_entity.id
_entity.type
_entity.pdbx_description
1 polymer ?
#
loop_
_entity_poly.entity_id
_entity_poly.type
_entity_poly.pdbx_seq_one_letter_code
_entity_poly.pdbx_strand_id
1 'polypeptide(L)'
;MRLSLPLTVALCLQLWLAVTSVGKQQRQQPVPVALIDEEEAAEPSAGELAEIEGNAGGLLESMTTGIGTEERALLAAAQKEVAEQEKEQAAQEKELEQSEAQEEQIEKEEDKPVSGLIALPDFRQLARHHRLRTAPPRTRYDIEAAKEKEERQEEAKYARQFGELMQSEDRQEAAAEEKEQQQSRANRMSFRQLQRPVEGGFLRINSAEKFCLGDDILEAYGRGSASPFIDFDEAEQRCAADDRCSFFTVDRESNRTWICKGDGYLSLEPFPSAVVGVSPKELAVDRYRVVTNMQSICQGANLIEERRSTSRSTIDMEEAAKTCDNLPDCTHFTINFSGSTAMPAPHTLIQHVYFCAGDPIGAPNDSFVTASRRATHYVPGAPGGAPRPLRPRPLPCMGVPLQLRGPVEDSRGVYKAGSIIPPDINVVYRSKEHELQAATEKKGKASSAH
;
A
#
# COMPACT_ATOMS: atom_id res chain seq x y z
N MET A 1 -50.23 65.69 3.43
CA MET A 1 -49.33 65.27 4.52
C MET A 1 -48.11 64.62 3.90
N ARG A 2 -46.98 65.33 3.84
CA ARG A 2 -45.70 64.82 3.31
C ARG A 2 -44.85 64.41 4.51
N LEU A 3 -44.72 63.11 4.75
CA LEU A 3 -43.81 62.56 5.75
C LEU A 3 -42.41 62.48 5.14
N SER A 4 -41.45 63.04 5.88
CA SER A 4 -40.06 63.19 5.50
C SER A 4 -39.33 61.84 5.58
N LEU A 5 -38.70 61.45 4.46
CA LEU A 5 -37.89 60.25 4.30
C LEU A 5 -36.43 60.26 4.85
N PRO A 6 -35.84 61.31 5.47
CA PRO A 6 -34.41 61.30 5.75
C PRO A 6 -34.01 60.56 7.04
N LEU A 7 -34.95 60.18 7.92
CA LEU A 7 -34.59 59.56 9.21
C LEU A 7 -34.27 58.06 9.11
N THR A 8 -34.90 57.33 8.20
CA THR A 8 -34.68 55.88 8.05
C THR A 8 -33.32 55.56 7.44
N VAL A 9 -32.83 56.40 6.52
CA VAL A 9 -31.51 56.21 5.90
C VAL A 9 -30.39 56.50 6.89
N ALA A 10 -30.57 57.50 7.77
CA ALA A 10 -29.59 57.85 8.80
C ALA A 10 -29.44 56.74 9.87
N LEU A 11 -30.55 56.09 10.26
CA LEU A 11 -30.55 54.98 11.22
C LEU A 11 -29.89 53.72 10.65
N CYS A 12 -30.11 53.41 9.37
CA CYS A 12 -29.43 52.27 8.73
C CYS A 12 -27.92 52.49 8.59
N LEU A 13 -27.46 53.74 8.33
CA LEU A 13 -26.04 54.03 8.22
C LEU A 13 -25.30 53.94 9.56
N GLN A 14 -25.95 54.34 10.66
CA GLN A 14 -25.36 54.24 12.01
C GLN A 14 -25.27 52.79 12.50
N LEU A 15 -26.26 51.94 12.19
CA LEU A 15 -26.17 50.51 12.51
C LEU A 15 -25.05 49.81 11.72
N TRP A 16 -24.83 50.19 10.46
CA TRP A 16 -23.78 49.58 9.64
C TRP A 16 -22.36 49.99 10.08
N LEU A 17 -22.18 51.23 10.54
CA LEU A 17 -20.92 51.69 11.13
C LEU A 17 -20.62 51.06 12.50
N ALA A 18 -21.64 50.73 13.30
CA ALA A 18 -21.44 50.03 14.57
C ALA A 18 -20.99 48.57 14.39
N VAL A 19 -21.48 47.87 13.36
CA VAL A 19 -21.14 46.46 13.10
C VAL A 19 -19.71 46.29 12.53
N THR A 20 -19.18 47.30 11.85
CA THR A 20 -17.82 47.23 11.27
C THR A 20 -16.71 47.64 12.26
N SER A 21 -17.06 48.16 13.44
CA SER A 21 -16.11 48.60 14.48
C SER A 21 -15.59 47.47 15.38
N VAL A 22 -16.32 46.35 15.50
CA VAL A 22 -15.99 45.27 16.45
C VAL A 22 -14.88 44.32 15.95
N GLY A 23 -14.45 44.43 14.68
CA GLY A 23 -13.52 43.49 14.05
C GLY A 23 -12.02 43.84 14.09
N LYS A 24 -11.56 44.87 14.81
CA LYS A 24 -10.16 45.35 14.72
C LYS A 24 -9.37 45.45 16.02
N GLN A 25 -9.84 44.85 17.11
CA GLN A 25 -9.15 44.96 18.41
C GLN A 25 -8.70 43.61 18.99
N GLN A 26 -7.95 42.81 18.22
CA GLN A 26 -7.22 41.68 18.79
C GLN A 26 -5.96 41.32 17.98
N ARG A 27 -5.00 42.24 17.90
CA ARG A 27 -3.59 41.90 17.64
C ARG A 27 -2.69 42.90 18.35
N GLN A 28 -1.67 42.35 19.02
CA GLN A 28 -0.51 42.96 19.67
C GLN A 28 -0.56 43.06 21.20
N GLN A 29 -0.13 41.96 21.85
CA GLN A 29 0.79 42.07 22.98
C GLN A 29 2.00 41.15 22.71
N PRO A 30 3.24 41.64 22.87
CA PRO A 30 4.44 40.80 22.85
C PRO A 30 4.57 40.06 24.18
N VAL A 31 4.71 38.73 24.11
CA VAL A 31 5.09 37.88 25.26
C VAL A 31 6.59 38.04 25.49
N PRO A 32 7.06 38.30 26.72
CA PRO A 32 8.48 38.32 27.02
C PRO A 32 9.05 36.89 26.99
N VAL A 33 10.15 36.72 26.26
CA VAL A 33 10.97 35.51 26.26
C VAL A 33 11.68 35.44 27.62
N ALA A 34 11.27 34.49 28.46
CA ALA A 34 12.05 34.07 29.61
C ALA A 34 13.09 33.05 29.15
N LEU A 35 14.36 33.36 29.43
CA LEU A 35 15.47 32.41 29.40
C LEU A 35 15.20 31.31 30.43
N ILE A 36 15.20 30.06 29.98
CA ILE A 36 15.22 28.89 30.84
C ILE A 36 16.68 28.45 30.89
N ASP A 37 17.27 28.53 32.07
CA ASP A 37 18.58 27.98 32.39
C ASP A 37 18.52 26.44 32.32
N GLU A 38 19.59 25.86 31.78
CA GLU A 38 19.81 24.41 31.74
C GLU A 38 19.96 23.88 33.18
N GLU A 39 18.94 23.17 33.67
CA GLU A 39 19.01 22.44 34.94
C GLU A 39 19.44 20.99 34.69
N GLU A 40 20.49 20.64 35.41
CA GLU A 40 21.30 19.42 35.38
C GLU A 40 20.46 18.18 35.75
N ALA A 41 20.39 17.20 34.84
CA ALA A 41 19.69 15.94 35.05
C ALA A 41 20.46 15.05 36.05
N ALA A 42 19.89 14.88 37.25
CA ALA A 42 20.34 13.89 38.23
C ALA A 42 19.79 12.49 37.87
N GLU A 43 20.66 11.49 37.84
CA GLU A 43 20.30 10.08 37.63
C GLU A 43 19.47 9.53 38.81
N PRO A 44 18.39 8.76 38.56
CA PRO A 44 17.64 8.12 39.63
C PRO A 44 18.43 6.95 40.22
N SER A 45 18.56 6.94 41.54
CA SER A 45 19.23 5.88 42.30
C SER A 45 18.44 4.56 42.27
N ALA A 46 19.16 3.44 42.28
CA ALA A 46 18.71 2.05 42.14
C ALA A 46 17.74 1.51 43.23
N GLY A 47 17.10 2.37 44.02
CA GLY A 47 16.18 1.98 45.09
C GLY A 47 14.69 1.90 44.70
N GLU A 48 14.28 2.50 43.58
CA GLU A 48 12.84 2.62 43.22
C GLU A 48 12.33 1.61 42.18
N LEU A 49 13.20 0.75 41.64
CA LEU A 49 12.80 -0.25 40.62
C LEU A 49 12.20 -1.54 41.21
N ALA A 50 12.25 -1.75 42.52
CA ALA A 50 11.77 -3.00 43.15
C ALA A 50 10.28 -2.97 43.59
N GLU A 51 9.61 -1.81 43.62
CA GLU A 51 8.19 -1.73 44.01
C GLU A 51 7.21 -1.76 42.83
N ILE A 52 7.69 -1.70 41.58
CA ILE A 52 6.83 -1.69 40.38
C ILE A 52 6.51 -3.11 39.87
N GLU A 53 7.36 -4.11 40.13
CA GLU A 53 7.11 -5.49 39.69
C GLU A 53 6.09 -6.25 40.56
N GLY A 54 5.79 -5.76 41.77
CA GLY A 54 4.83 -6.41 42.69
C GLY A 54 3.35 -6.18 42.37
N ASN A 55 3.01 -5.22 41.50
CA ASN A 55 1.63 -4.75 41.32
C ASN A 55 1.06 -4.95 39.90
N ALA A 56 1.85 -5.48 38.96
CA ALA A 56 1.40 -5.74 37.59
C ALA A 56 0.61 -7.05 37.42
N GLY A 57 0.78 -8.02 38.34
CA GLY A 57 0.10 -9.33 38.26
C GLY A 57 -1.40 -9.29 38.58
N GLY A 58 -1.86 -8.34 39.41
CA GLY A 58 -3.26 -8.27 39.86
C GLY A 58 -4.20 -7.50 38.92
N LEU A 59 -3.67 -6.68 38.01
CA LEU A 59 -4.48 -5.83 37.15
C LEU A 59 -4.98 -6.56 35.88
N LEU A 60 -4.25 -7.57 35.40
CA LEU A 60 -4.60 -8.35 34.22
C LEU A 60 -5.74 -9.36 34.46
N GLU A 61 -5.93 -9.85 35.68
CA GLU A 61 -7.06 -10.76 36.00
C GLU A 61 -8.41 -10.03 36.07
N SER A 62 -8.44 -8.73 36.36
CA SER A 62 -9.72 -7.98 36.48
C SER A 62 -10.28 -7.45 35.16
N MET A 63 -9.48 -7.43 34.07
CA MET A 63 -9.92 -6.95 32.75
C MET A 63 -10.51 -8.04 31.83
N THR A 64 -10.44 -9.32 32.22
CA THR A 64 -10.91 -10.43 31.35
C THR A 64 -12.31 -10.94 31.66
N THR A 65 -13.01 -10.39 32.67
CA THR A 65 -14.37 -10.83 33.07
C THR A 65 -15.49 -10.38 32.13
N GLY A 66 -15.22 -9.55 31.11
CA GLY A 66 -16.20 -9.07 30.13
C GLY A 66 -16.09 -9.66 28.71
N ILE A 67 -15.03 -10.42 28.42
CA ILE A 67 -14.75 -10.92 27.07
C ILE A 67 -15.66 -12.11 26.77
N GLY A 68 -16.43 -12.02 25.69
CA GLY A 68 -17.37 -13.06 25.25
C GLY A 68 -16.66 -14.40 24.99
N THR A 69 -17.41 -15.51 25.08
CA THR A 69 -16.85 -16.86 24.87
C THR A 69 -16.21 -17.05 23.49
N GLU A 70 -16.64 -16.30 22.48
CA GLU A 70 -16.08 -16.33 21.12
C GLU A 70 -14.72 -15.60 21.02
N GLU A 71 -14.59 -14.42 21.63
CA GLU A 71 -13.30 -13.69 21.67
C GLU A 71 -12.24 -14.47 22.44
N ARG A 72 -12.61 -15.16 23.53
CA ARG A 72 -11.68 -16.06 24.23
C ARG A 72 -11.23 -17.23 23.36
N ALA A 73 -12.10 -17.76 22.49
CA ALA A 73 -11.74 -18.83 21.57
C ALA A 73 -10.78 -18.33 20.47
N LEU A 74 -10.98 -17.11 19.96
CA LEU A 74 -10.09 -16.48 19.00
C LEU A 74 -8.72 -16.17 19.60
N LEU A 75 -8.67 -15.64 20.83
CA LEU A 75 -7.42 -15.38 21.54
C LEU A 75 -6.64 -16.67 21.81
N ALA A 76 -7.33 -17.74 22.23
CA ALA A 76 -6.71 -19.05 22.43
C ALA A 76 -6.18 -19.66 21.12
N ALA A 77 -6.88 -19.46 20.01
CA ALA A 77 -6.42 -19.90 18.70
C ALA A 77 -5.15 -19.13 18.25
N ALA A 78 -5.13 -17.81 18.43
CA ALA A 78 -3.97 -16.98 18.11
C ALA A 78 -2.75 -17.33 18.98
N GLN A 79 -2.94 -17.54 20.29
CA GLN A 79 -1.86 -17.97 21.19
C GLN A 79 -1.30 -19.34 20.79
N LYS A 80 -2.15 -20.25 20.32
CA LYS A 80 -1.72 -21.56 19.82
C LYS A 80 -0.87 -21.43 18.55
N GLU A 81 -1.24 -20.55 17.63
CA GLU A 81 -0.50 -20.30 16.39
C GLU A 81 0.88 -19.68 16.66
N VAL A 82 0.97 -18.73 17.59
CA VAL A 82 2.25 -18.15 18.03
C VAL A 82 3.15 -19.23 18.66
N ALA A 83 2.61 -20.07 19.54
CA ALA A 83 3.38 -21.15 20.15
C ALA A 83 3.85 -22.21 19.13
N GLU A 84 3.10 -22.42 18.05
CA GLU A 84 3.49 -23.32 16.96
C GLU A 84 4.62 -22.71 16.11
N GLN A 85 4.56 -21.40 15.83
CA GLN A 85 5.64 -20.67 15.14
C GLN A 85 6.94 -20.62 15.95
N GLU A 86 6.87 -20.36 17.26
CA GLU A 86 8.05 -20.37 18.14
C GLU A 86 8.70 -21.75 18.18
N LYS A 87 7.89 -22.82 18.15
CA LYS A 87 8.40 -24.19 18.10
C LYS A 87 9.08 -24.51 16.77
N GLU A 88 8.56 -23.99 15.66
CA GLU A 88 9.17 -24.16 14.33
C GLU A 88 10.47 -23.38 14.22
N GLN A 89 10.53 -22.14 14.72
CA GLN A 89 11.76 -21.36 14.79
C GLN A 89 12.84 -22.04 15.64
N ALA A 90 12.48 -22.53 16.83
CA ALA A 90 13.41 -23.27 17.68
C ALA A 90 13.91 -24.58 17.03
N ALA A 91 13.10 -25.23 16.18
CA ALA A 91 13.53 -26.40 15.42
C ALA A 91 14.53 -26.03 14.32
N GLN A 92 14.31 -24.92 13.61
CA GLN A 92 15.23 -24.42 12.58
C GLN A 92 16.56 -23.97 13.17
N GLU A 93 16.55 -23.28 14.30
CA GLU A 93 17.77 -22.86 15.01
C GLU A 93 18.61 -24.07 15.42
N LYS A 94 17.96 -25.13 15.93
CA LYS A 94 18.64 -26.37 16.29
C LYS A 94 19.21 -27.13 15.09
N GLU A 95 18.55 -27.07 13.93
CA GLU A 95 19.06 -27.67 12.69
C GLU A 95 20.29 -26.90 12.18
N LEU A 96 20.28 -25.57 12.28
CA LEU A 96 21.42 -24.72 11.97
C LEU A 96 22.62 -25.03 12.88
N GLU A 97 22.41 -25.08 14.20
CA GLU A 97 23.47 -25.45 15.17
C GLU A 97 24.06 -26.84 14.88
N GLN A 98 23.23 -27.80 14.47
CA GLN A 98 23.70 -29.14 14.09
C GLN A 98 24.56 -29.11 12.81
N SER A 99 24.19 -28.28 11.83
CA SER A 99 24.96 -28.13 10.60
C SER A 99 26.32 -27.47 10.85
N GLU A 100 26.38 -26.43 11.68
CA GLU A 100 27.63 -25.76 12.07
C GLU A 100 28.55 -26.72 12.86
N ALA A 101 27.98 -27.51 13.78
CA ALA A 101 28.74 -28.51 14.53
C ALA A 101 29.28 -29.64 13.65
N GLN A 102 28.58 -29.99 12.57
CA GLN A 102 29.04 -30.99 11.60
C GLN A 102 30.16 -30.44 10.72
N GLU A 103 30.09 -29.18 10.31
CA GLU A 103 31.15 -28.49 9.56
C GLU A 103 32.45 -28.42 10.39
N GLU A 104 32.36 -28.05 11.67
CA GLU A 104 33.53 -28.01 12.57
C GLU A 104 34.16 -29.40 12.79
N GLN A 105 33.39 -30.49 12.71
CA GLN A 105 33.92 -31.86 12.77
C GLN A 105 34.68 -32.24 11.50
N ILE A 106 34.21 -31.81 10.33
CA ILE A 106 34.87 -32.06 9.04
C ILE A 106 36.23 -31.33 9.02
N GLU A 107 36.27 -30.06 9.41
CA GLU A 107 37.52 -29.30 9.47
C GLU A 107 38.56 -29.93 10.41
N LYS A 108 38.12 -30.45 11.57
CA LYS A 108 39.01 -31.15 12.52
C LYS A 108 39.53 -32.50 11.99
N GLU A 109 38.85 -33.10 11.03
CA GLU A 109 39.27 -34.37 10.44
C GLU A 109 40.27 -34.17 9.29
N GLU A 110 40.17 -33.07 8.54
CA GLU A 110 41.11 -32.70 7.48
C GLU A 110 42.51 -32.32 8.01
N ASP A 111 42.61 -31.82 9.24
CA ASP A 111 43.88 -31.43 9.87
C ASP A 111 44.64 -32.59 10.53
N LYS A 112 44.14 -33.84 10.46
CA LYS A 112 44.91 -35.01 10.91
C LYS A 112 46.02 -35.29 9.89
N PRO A 113 47.31 -35.11 10.23
CA PRO A 113 48.38 -35.50 9.33
C PRO A 113 48.26 -36.99 9.05
N VAL A 114 48.18 -37.37 7.77
CA VAL A 114 48.25 -38.76 7.30
C VAL A 114 49.64 -39.32 7.63
N SER A 115 49.86 -39.63 8.91
CA SER A 115 51.04 -40.31 9.42
C SER A 115 50.79 -41.81 9.39
N GLY A 116 50.47 -42.30 8.20
CA GLY A 116 50.46 -43.72 7.87
C GLY A 116 51.86 -44.15 7.47
N LEU A 117 52.75 -44.32 8.45
CA LEU A 117 53.91 -45.18 8.28
C LEU A 117 53.38 -46.57 7.90
N ILE A 118 53.64 -46.96 6.66
CA ILE A 118 53.39 -48.31 6.13
C ILE A 118 54.13 -49.29 7.04
N ALA A 119 53.42 -49.89 7.99
CA ALA A 119 53.90 -51.06 8.71
C ALA A 119 53.99 -52.19 7.69
N LEU A 120 55.21 -52.49 7.25
CA LEU A 120 55.52 -53.70 6.49
C LEU A 120 54.93 -54.90 7.22
N PRO A 121 54.10 -55.73 6.56
CA PRO A 121 53.52 -56.90 7.20
C PRO A 121 54.65 -57.86 7.64
N ASP A 122 54.48 -58.37 8.85
CA ASP A 122 55.34 -59.36 9.50
C ASP A 122 55.57 -60.57 8.58
N PHE A 123 56.84 -60.81 8.23
CA PHE A 123 57.31 -61.87 7.33
C PHE A 123 56.88 -63.29 7.74
N ARG A 124 56.35 -63.48 8.96
CA ARG A 124 55.85 -64.78 9.42
C ARG A 124 54.50 -65.20 8.84
N GLN A 125 53.71 -64.29 8.25
CA GLN A 125 52.46 -64.68 7.57
C GLN A 125 52.67 -65.14 6.11
N LEU A 126 53.82 -64.83 5.49
CA LEU A 126 54.11 -65.21 4.10
C LEU A 126 54.37 -66.72 3.92
N ALA A 127 54.70 -67.46 4.98
CA ALA A 127 55.03 -68.88 4.90
C ALA A 127 53.80 -69.81 4.85
N ARG A 128 52.59 -69.33 5.15
CA ARG A 128 51.36 -70.17 5.08
C ARG A 128 50.70 -70.17 3.70
N HIS A 129 51.08 -69.27 2.79
CA HIS A 129 50.51 -69.24 1.44
C HIS A 129 51.20 -70.18 0.43
N HIS A 130 52.26 -70.89 0.84
CA HIS A 130 53.02 -71.77 -0.06
C HIS A 130 52.40 -73.16 -0.29
N ARG A 131 51.17 -73.41 0.17
CA ARG A 131 50.49 -74.73 0.08
C ARG A 131 49.24 -74.78 -0.81
N LEU A 132 49.18 -73.95 -1.86
CA LEU A 132 48.23 -74.11 -2.96
C LEU A 132 48.92 -73.86 -4.31
N ARG A 133 49.84 -74.75 -4.68
CA ARG A 133 50.54 -74.75 -5.98
C ARG A 133 50.22 -76.03 -6.76
N THR A 134 48.97 -76.12 -7.24
CA THR A 134 48.61 -76.96 -8.40
C THR A 134 47.41 -76.36 -9.14
N ALA A 135 47.38 -75.04 -9.31
CA ALA A 135 46.55 -74.41 -10.33
C ALA A 135 47.47 -74.05 -11.51
N PRO A 136 47.08 -74.39 -12.76
CA PRO A 136 47.87 -74.02 -13.93
C PRO A 136 48.06 -72.49 -13.96
N PRO A 137 49.21 -71.98 -14.43
CA PRO A 137 49.45 -70.55 -14.52
C PRO A 137 48.37 -69.95 -15.41
N ARG A 138 47.42 -69.22 -14.82
CA ARG A 138 46.55 -68.32 -15.57
C ARG A 138 47.48 -67.41 -16.36
N THR A 139 47.28 -67.37 -17.67
CA THR A 139 48.13 -66.57 -18.53
C THR A 139 47.95 -65.10 -18.13
N ARG A 140 48.98 -64.27 -18.31
CA ARG A 140 48.92 -62.83 -17.98
C ARG A 140 47.68 -62.15 -18.59
N TYR A 141 47.25 -62.63 -19.75
CA TYR A 141 46.03 -62.25 -20.44
C TYR A 141 44.73 -62.50 -19.64
N ASP A 142 44.63 -63.59 -18.88
CA ASP A 142 43.42 -63.91 -18.10
C ASP A 142 43.24 -62.98 -16.88
N ILE A 143 44.35 -62.44 -16.36
CA ILE A 143 44.33 -61.50 -15.22
C ILE A 143 43.98 -60.09 -15.71
N GLU A 144 44.54 -59.67 -16.85
CA GLU A 144 44.23 -58.37 -17.46
C GLU A 144 42.76 -58.31 -17.91
N ALA A 145 42.23 -59.38 -18.51
CA ALA A 145 40.81 -59.46 -18.89
C ALA A 145 39.85 -59.48 -17.68
N ALA A 146 40.27 -60.06 -16.55
CA ALA A 146 39.46 -60.05 -15.33
C ALA A 146 39.41 -58.65 -14.69
N LYS A 147 40.53 -57.93 -14.66
CA LYS A 147 40.60 -56.54 -14.17
C LYS A 147 39.76 -55.59 -15.02
N GLU A 148 39.87 -55.70 -16.35
CA GLU A 148 39.07 -54.87 -17.27
C GLU A 148 37.56 -55.12 -17.09
N LYS A 149 37.17 -56.37 -16.80
CA LYS A 149 35.78 -56.71 -16.52
C LYS A 149 35.29 -56.14 -15.18
N GLU A 150 36.14 -56.12 -14.16
CA GLU A 150 35.85 -55.52 -12.84
C GLU A 150 35.73 -54.00 -12.95
N GLU A 151 36.67 -53.35 -13.64
CA GLU A 151 36.65 -51.90 -13.91
C GLU A 151 35.38 -51.47 -14.66
N ARG A 152 35.00 -52.18 -15.73
CA ARG A 152 33.73 -51.92 -16.43
C ARG A 152 32.49 -52.14 -15.56
N GLN A 153 32.55 -53.07 -14.60
CA GLN A 153 31.45 -53.28 -13.66
C GLN A 153 31.33 -52.14 -12.64
N GLU A 154 32.46 -51.61 -12.16
CA GLU A 154 32.48 -50.44 -11.28
C GLU A 154 32.03 -49.18 -12.02
N GLU A 155 32.51 -48.92 -13.24
CA GLU A 155 32.05 -47.82 -14.08
C GLU A 155 30.54 -47.89 -14.33
N ALA A 156 30.01 -49.07 -14.66
CA ALA A 156 28.58 -49.26 -14.85
C ALA A 156 27.76 -49.03 -13.56
N LYS A 157 28.35 -49.33 -12.39
CA LYS A 157 27.72 -49.09 -11.09
C LYS A 157 27.69 -47.58 -10.77
N TYR A 158 28.80 -46.88 -10.98
CA TYR A 158 28.89 -45.43 -10.83
C TYR A 158 27.94 -44.70 -11.79
N ALA A 159 27.88 -45.10 -13.06
CA ALA A 159 26.98 -44.50 -14.04
C ALA A 159 25.50 -44.65 -13.65
N ARG A 160 25.11 -45.79 -13.04
CA ARG A 160 23.75 -45.98 -12.51
C ARG A 160 23.47 -45.10 -11.31
N GLN A 161 24.39 -45.06 -10.33
CA GLN A 161 24.23 -44.22 -9.14
C GLN A 161 24.14 -42.73 -9.51
N PHE A 162 24.98 -42.28 -10.43
CA PHE A 162 24.95 -40.91 -10.92
C PHE A 162 23.65 -40.58 -11.66
N GLY A 163 23.14 -41.52 -12.48
CA GLY A 163 21.85 -41.37 -13.14
C GLY A 163 20.66 -41.31 -12.16
N GLU A 164 20.70 -42.07 -11.07
CA GLU A 164 19.68 -42.02 -10.01
C GLU A 164 19.73 -40.70 -9.24
N LEU A 165 20.93 -40.17 -8.97
CA LEU A 165 21.11 -38.88 -8.30
C LEU A 165 20.52 -37.73 -9.13
N MET A 166 20.89 -37.64 -10.41
CA MET A 166 20.37 -36.60 -11.32
C MET A 166 18.84 -36.66 -11.44
N GLN A 167 18.25 -37.87 -11.54
CA GLN A 167 16.79 -38.01 -11.56
C GLN A 167 16.11 -37.61 -10.24
N SER A 168 16.83 -37.69 -9.12
CA SER A 168 16.30 -37.27 -7.83
C SER A 168 16.29 -35.74 -7.69
N GLU A 169 17.33 -35.06 -8.20
CA GLU A 169 17.40 -33.59 -8.25
C GLU A 169 16.31 -33.01 -9.16
N ASP A 170 16.15 -33.54 -10.38
CA ASP A 170 15.09 -33.11 -11.30
C ASP A 170 13.67 -33.27 -10.68
N ARG A 171 13.46 -34.34 -9.91
CA ARG A 171 12.18 -34.57 -9.20
C ARG A 171 11.98 -33.61 -8.03
N GLN A 172 13.05 -33.24 -7.32
CA GLN A 172 12.97 -32.28 -6.23
C GLN A 172 12.69 -30.87 -6.75
N GLU A 173 13.34 -30.46 -7.84
CA GLU A 173 13.12 -29.16 -8.48
C GLU A 173 11.67 -29.06 -9.01
N ALA A 174 11.19 -30.07 -9.73
CA ALA A 174 9.81 -30.10 -10.20
C ALA A 174 8.77 -30.06 -9.05
N ALA A 175 9.05 -30.75 -7.94
CA ALA A 175 8.18 -30.73 -6.76
C ALA A 175 8.20 -29.36 -6.04
N ALA A 176 9.34 -28.66 -6.05
CA ALA A 176 9.46 -27.32 -5.50
C ALA A 176 8.67 -26.30 -6.35
N GLU A 177 8.81 -26.35 -7.68
CA GLU A 177 8.04 -25.50 -8.60
C GLU A 177 6.53 -25.73 -8.47
N GLU A 178 6.09 -26.98 -8.31
CA GLU A 178 4.67 -27.29 -8.12
C GLU A 178 4.15 -26.73 -6.79
N LYS A 179 4.93 -26.84 -5.70
CA LYS A 179 4.58 -26.23 -4.40
C LYS A 179 4.49 -24.71 -4.49
N GLU A 180 5.43 -24.05 -5.16
CA GLU A 180 5.39 -22.59 -5.36
C GLU A 180 4.16 -22.17 -6.19
N GLN A 181 3.83 -22.92 -7.26
CA GLN A 181 2.60 -22.68 -8.01
C GLN A 181 1.34 -22.89 -7.19
N GLN A 182 1.27 -23.96 -6.38
CA GLN A 182 0.12 -24.21 -5.51
C GLN A 182 -0.02 -23.12 -4.44
N GLN A 183 1.09 -22.68 -3.83
CA GLN A 183 1.09 -21.60 -2.85
C GLN A 183 0.69 -20.26 -3.48
N SER A 184 1.17 -19.95 -4.69
CA SER A 184 0.73 -18.76 -5.44
C SER A 184 -0.77 -18.79 -5.78
N ARG A 185 -1.32 -19.97 -6.12
CA ARG A 185 -2.76 -20.16 -6.36
C ARG A 185 -3.56 -20.02 -5.07
N ALA A 186 -3.10 -20.59 -3.97
CA ALA A 186 -3.72 -20.47 -2.65
C ALA A 186 -3.73 -19.00 -2.19
N ASN A 187 -2.60 -18.29 -2.32
CA ASN A 187 -2.50 -16.86 -2.01
C ASN A 187 -3.40 -16.01 -2.90
N ARG A 188 -3.54 -16.34 -4.20
CA ARG A 188 -4.52 -15.67 -5.08
C ARG A 188 -5.97 -15.92 -4.67
N MET A 189 -6.28 -17.11 -4.15
CA MET A 189 -7.62 -17.46 -3.67
C MET A 189 -7.94 -16.80 -2.32
N SER A 190 -6.98 -16.76 -1.38
CA SER A 190 -7.15 -16.08 -0.09
C SER A 190 -7.27 -14.57 -0.26
N PHE A 191 -6.49 -13.98 -1.18
CA PHE A 191 -6.60 -12.56 -1.51
C PHE A 191 -7.99 -12.22 -2.07
N ARG A 192 -8.57 -13.09 -2.93
CA ARG A 192 -9.96 -12.93 -3.40
C ARG A 192 -11.01 -13.07 -2.29
N GLN A 193 -10.76 -13.86 -1.25
CA GLN A 193 -11.68 -14.02 -0.13
C GLN A 193 -11.57 -12.87 0.90
N LEU A 194 -10.37 -12.39 1.18
CA LEU A 194 -10.12 -11.20 2.01
C LEU A 194 -10.59 -9.92 1.32
N GLN A 195 -10.70 -9.94 0.00
CA GLN A 195 -11.33 -8.91 -0.81
C GLN A 195 -12.84 -9.09 -0.96
N ARG A 196 -13.56 -9.86 -0.14
CA ARG A 196 -15.03 -9.70 -0.12
C ARG A 196 -15.29 -8.29 0.33
N PRO A 197 -15.59 -7.36 -0.59
CA PRO A 197 -15.71 -5.98 -0.21
C PRO A 197 -16.99 -5.95 0.62
N VAL A 198 -16.93 -5.35 1.80
CA VAL A 198 -18.16 -5.06 2.54
C VAL A 198 -18.88 -4.00 1.72
N GLU A 199 -19.66 -4.46 0.74
CA GLU A 199 -20.49 -3.60 -0.08
C GLU A 199 -21.42 -2.86 0.88
N GLY A 200 -21.31 -1.53 0.89
CA GLY A 200 -22.17 -0.69 1.71
C GLY A 200 -21.75 -0.53 3.17
N GLY A 201 -20.48 -0.79 3.53
CA GLY A 201 -19.93 -0.30 4.81
C GLY A 201 -19.66 1.21 4.76
N PHE A 202 -19.64 1.88 5.92
CA PHE A 202 -19.29 3.30 5.99
C PHE A 202 -17.85 3.53 5.49
N LEU A 203 -17.62 4.64 4.77
CA LEU A 203 -16.27 5.08 4.46
C LEU A 203 -15.64 5.67 5.73
N ARG A 204 -14.52 5.11 6.16
CA ARG A 204 -13.76 5.57 7.31
C ARG A 204 -12.61 6.45 6.85
N ILE A 205 -12.61 7.71 7.27
CA ILE A 205 -11.58 8.70 6.95
C ILE A 205 -10.84 9.02 8.24
N ASN A 206 -9.62 8.49 8.37
CA ASN A 206 -8.81 8.70 9.56
C ASN A 206 -8.09 10.06 9.51
N SER A 207 -7.75 10.60 10.68
CA SER A 207 -6.97 11.83 10.84
C SER A 207 -7.61 13.04 10.16
N ALA A 208 -8.94 13.09 10.15
CA ALA A 208 -9.73 14.14 9.54
C ALA A 208 -10.88 14.51 10.46
N GLU A 209 -11.26 15.78 10.45
CA GLU A 209 -12.47 16.25 11.11
C GLU A 209 -13.34 17.08 10.18
N LYS A 210 -14.63 17.11 10.55
CA LYS A 210 -15.53 18.17 10.17
C LYS A 210 -16.52 18.43 11.29
N PHE A 211 -16.66 19.69 11.65
CA PHE A 211 -17.75 20.14 12.51
C PHE A 211 -18.97 20.47 11.67
N CYS A 212 -20.08 19.92 12.10
CA CYS A 212 -21.39 20.25 11.56
C CYS A 212 -21.87 21.49 12.30
N LEU A 213 -22.47 22.44 11.59
CA LEU A 213 -22.82 23.74 12.14
C LEU A 213 -24.35 23.90 12.19
N GLY A 214 -24.85 24.38 13.33
CA GLY A 214 -26.25 24.73 13.50
C GLY A 214 -27.20 23.56 13.22
N ASP A 215 -28.05 23.73 12.21
CA ASP A 215 -29.14 22.80 11.88
C ASP A 215 -28.65 21.49 11.25
N ASP A 216 -27.36 21.37 10.91
CA ASP A 216 -26.76 20.16 10.33
C ASP A 216 -26.42 19.09 11.37
N ILE A 217 -26.42 19.45 12.66
CA ILE A 217 -26.23 18.50 13.75
C ILE A 217 -27.56 17.78 14.01
N LEU A 218 -27.58 16.47 13.78
CA LEU A 218 -28.70 15.62 14.16
C LEU A 218 -28.61 15.25 15.64
N GLU A 219 -27.43 14.81 16.07
CA GLU A 219 -27.16 14.39 17.44
C GLU A 219 -25.72 14.71 17.84
N ALA A 220 -25.49 14.96 19.13
CA ALA A 220 -24.16 15.23 19.69
C ALA A 220 -23.97 14.51 21.02
N TYR A 221 -22.80 13.91 21.18
CA TYR A 221 -22.44 13.02 22.29
C TYR A 221 -21.11 13.44 22.92
N GLY A 222 -20.94 13.14 24.22
CA GLY A 222 -19.69 13.38 24.93
C GLY A 222 -19.58 14.77 25.55
N ARG A 223 -18.37 15.33 25.60
CA ARG A 223 -18.06 16.49 26.46
C ARG A 223 -18.93 17.72 26.13
N GLY A 224 -19.77 18.13 27.08
CA GLY A 224 -20.71 19.24 26.93
C GLY A 224 -22.10 18.85 26.44
N SER A 225 -22.34 17.56 26.13
CA SER A 225 -23.65 16.97 25.90
C SER A 225 -24.17 16.27 27.16
N ALA A 226 -25.49 16.05 27.23
CA ALA A 226 -26.10 15.21 28.25
C ALA A 226 -25.84 13.71 28.03
N SER A 227 -25.51 13.32 26.79
CA SER A 227 -25.28 11.94 26.40
C SER A 227 -23.80 11.55 26.53
N PRO A 228 -23.48 10.32 26.95
CA PRO A 228 -22.10 9.84 27.04
C PRO A 228 -21.43 9.82 25.67
N PHE A 229 -20.09 9.82 25.65
CA PHE A 229 -19.32 9.60 24.43
C PHE A 229 -19.63 8.22 23.85
N ILE A 230 -19.74 8.15 22.53
CA ILE A 230 -19.96 6.92 21.77
C ILE A 230 -18.80 6.73 20.79
N ASP A 231 -18.37 5.49 20.61
CA ASP A 231 -17.28 5.15 19.70
C ASP A 231 -17.72 5.11 18.23
N PHE A 232 -16.83 4.67 17.34
CA PHE A 232 -17.09 4.62 15.90
C PHE A 232 -18.20 3.62 15.54
N ASP A 233 -18.21 2.45 16.17
CA ASP A 233 -19.15 1.38 15.83
C ASP A 233 -20.56 1.73 16.30
N GLU A 234 -20.70 2.35 17.48
CA GLU A 234 -21.99 2.88 17.93
C GLU A 234 -22.44 4.07 17.07
N ALA A 235 -21.54 4.99 16.72
CA ALA A 235 -21.87 6.12 15.83
C ALA A 235 -22.32 5.64 14.43
N GLU A 236 -21.69 4.59 13.91
CA GLU A 236 -22.09 3.93 12.66
C GLU A 236 -23.51 3.38 12.75
N GLN A 237 -23.83 2.64 13.82
CA GLN A 237 -25.17 2.09 14.03
C GLN A 237 -26.23 3.19 14.15
N ARG A 238 -25.92 4.29 14.85
CA ARG A 238 -26.81 5.45 14.99
C ARG A 238 -27.06 6.13 13.66
N CYS A 239 -25.99 6.37 12.90
CA CYS A 239 -26.09 7.00 11.58
C CYS A 239 -26.83 6.10 10.58
N ALA A 240 -26.60 4.79 10.62
CA ALA A 240 -27.33 3.83 9.79
C ALA A 240 -28.84 3.78 10.09
N ALA A 241 -29.24 4.07 11.34
CA ALA A 241 -30.62 4.08 11.79
C ALA A 241 -31.39 5.37 11.44
N ASP A 242 -30.71 6.51 11.22
CA ASP A 242 -31.33 7.77 10.80
C ASP A 242 -31.12 8.00 9.29
N ASP A 243 -32.20 7.95 8.51
CA ASP A 243 -32.16 8.18 7.06
C ASP A 243 -31.65 9.56 6.65
N ARG A 244 -31.63 10.53 7.56
CA ARG A 244 -31.09 11.89 7.32
C ARG A 244 -29.59 11.97 7.57
N CYS A 245 -28.98 10.95 8.15
CA CYS A 245 -27.56 10.96 8.45
C CYS A 245 -26.72 10.76 7.19
N SER A 246 -25.88 11.75 6.91
CA SER A 246 -24.94 11.74 5.79
C SER A 246 -23.55 11.32 6.24
N PHE A 247 -23.11 11.78 7.42
CA PHE A 247 -21.81 11.43 7.98
C PHE A 247 -21.78 11.64 9.50
N PHE A 248 -20.73 11.17 10.15
CA PHE A 248 -20.45 11.46 11.56
C PHE A 248 -18.95 11.67 11.79
N THR A 249 -18.62 12.39 12.86
CA THR A 249 -17.24 12.65 13.28
C THR A 249 -17.06 12.15 14.72
N VAL A 250 -16.06 11.31 14.96
CA VAL A 250 -15.64 10.84 16.30
C VAL A 250 -14.29 11.43 16.62
N ASP A 251 -14.22 12.33 17.60
CA ASP A 251 -12.99 12.90 18.14
C ASP A 251 -12.68 12.24 19.49
N ARG A 252 -11.63 11.42 19.50
CA ARG A 252 -11.22 10.64 20.67
C ARG A 252 -10.49 11.47 21.72
N GLU A 253 -9.84 12.55 21.32
CA GLU A 253 -9.08 13.38 22.25
C GLU A 253 -10.03 14.26 23.07
N SER A 254 -11.05 14.82 22.43
CA SER A 254 -12.05 15.61 23.15
C SER A 254 -13.21 14.78 23.72
N ASN A 255 -13.26 13.47 23.44
CA ASN A 255 -14.37 12.57 23.73
C ASN A 255 -15.70 13.18 23.25
N ARG A 256 -15.77 13.50 21.97
CA ARG A 256 -16.99 14.05 21.33
C ARG A 256 -17.31 13.30 20.04
N THR A 257 -18.61 13.10 19.82
CA THR A 257 -19.13 12.51 18.60
C THR A 257 -20.29 13.33 18.08
N TRP A 258 -20.30 13.61 16.78
CA TRP A 258 -21.37 14.36 16.10
C TRP A 258 -21.95 13.52 14.96
N ILE A 259 -23.26 13.38 14.94
CA ILE A 259 -24.03 12.75 13.84
C ILE A 259 -24.63 13.87 12.99
N CYS A 260 -24.41 13.85 11.68
CA CYS A 260 -24.62 15.00 10.83
C CYS A 260 -25.34 14.67 9.52
N LYS A 261 -26.00 15.69 8.96
CA LYS A 261 -26.60 15.66 7.63
C LYS A 261 -25.87 16.61 6.67
N GLY A 262 -26.02 16.37 5.37
CA GLY A 262 -25.48 17.23 4.31
C GLY A 262 -24.08 16.84 3.83
N ASP A 263 -23.43 17.75 3.11
CA ASP A 263 -22.22 17.54 2.32
C ASP A 263 -20.92 17.99 3.03
N GLY A 264 -20.99 18.25 4.35
CA GLY A 264 -19.85 18.73 5.13
C GLY A 264 -18.61 17.86 5.01
N TYR A 265 -18.79 16.55 4.80
CA TYR A 265 -17.71 15.57 4.59
C TYR A 265 -16.87 15.81 3.33
N LEU A 266 -17.28 16.68 2.40
CA LEU A 266 -16.47 17.07 1.24
C LEU A 266 -15.38 18.09 1.62
N SER A 267 -15.56 18.82 2.71
CA SER A 267 -14.67 19.91 3.14
C SER A 267 -13.95 19.58 4.45
N LEU A 268 -13.26 18.45 4.48
CA LEU A 268 -12.54 17.94 5.65
C LEU A 268 -11.27 18.73 5.95
N GLU A 269 -10.99 18.87 7.25
CA GLU A 269 -9.75 19.45 7.76
C GLU A 269 -8.89 18.34 8.39
N PRO A 270 -7.55 18.40 8.26
CA PRO A 270 -6.68 17.43 8.92
C PRO A 270 -6.81 17.53 10.44
N PHE A 271 -7.11 16.41 11.11
CA PHE A 271 -7.22 16.37 12.57
C PHE A 271 -6.85 14.98 13.11
N PRO A 272 -5.63 14.79 13.68
CA PRO A 272 -5.08 13.47 13.95
C PRO A 272 -5.91 12.57 14.89
N SER A 273 -6.64 13.15 15.84
CA SER A 273 -7.42 12.43 16.84
C SER A 273 -8.87 12.14 16.43
N ALA A 274 -9.29 12.63 15.25
CA ALA A 274 -10.63 12.45 14.73
C ALA A 274 -10.70 11.43 13.58
N VAL A 275 -11.85 10.77 13.51
CA VAL A 275 -12.23 9.86 12.43
C VAL A 275 -13.61 10.26 11.93
N VAL A 276 -13.76 10.38 10.61
CA VAL A 276 -15.05 10.65 9.97
C VAL A 276 -15.59 9.36 9.33
N GLY A 277 -16.85 9.04 9.60
CA GLY A 277 -17.60 7.99 8.93
C GLY A 277 -18.59 8.59 7.92
N VAL A 278 -18.50 8.26 6.64
CA VAL A 278 -19.44 8.73 5.60
C VAL A 278 -20.40 7.61 5.22
N SER A 279 -21.69 7.95 5.20
CA SER A 279 -22.77 7.03 4.88
C SER A 279 -22.63 6.49 3.45
N PRO A 280 -22.84 5.18 3.22
CA PRO A 280 -22.83 4.60 1.88
C PRO A 280 -23.83 5.25 0.93
N LYS A 281 -24.93 5.81 1.47
CA LYS A 281 -25.98 6.48 0.69
C LYS A 281 -25.44 7.73 -0.01
N GLU A 282 -24.57 8.48 0.65
CA GLU A 282 -23.93 9.69 0.12
C GLU A 282 -22.88 9.39 -0.96
N LEU A 283 -22.36 8.15 -0.99
CA LEU A 283 -21.36 7.71 -1.94
C LEU A 283 -21.98 6.96 -3.14
N ALA A 284 -23.29 6.75 -3.14
CA ALA A 284 -23.96 5.96 -4.14
C ALA A 284 -24.06 6.72 -5.48
N VAL A 285 -23.49 6.15 -6.55
CA VAL A 285 -23.59 6.72 -7.89
C VAL A 285 -24.26 5.77 -8.86
N ASP A 286 -25.15 6.31 -9.67
CA ASP A 286 -25.85 5.58 -10.72
C ASP A 286 -24.90 4.90 -11.70
N ARG A 287 -25.19 3.63 -12.02
CA ARG A 287 -24.38 2.75 -12.90
C ARG A 287 -23.03 2.33 -12.33
N TYR A 288 -22.69 2.70 -11.10
CA TYR A 288 -21.46 2.25 -10.45
C TYR A 288 -21.77 1.33 -9.25
N ARG A 289 -20.90 0.35 -9.03
CA ARG A 289 -20.81 -0.43 -7.80
C ARG A 289 -19.69 0.19 -6.99
N VAL A 290 -20.07 0.75 -5.85
CA VAL A 290 -19.19 1.49 -4.96
C VAL A 290 -18.76 0.58 -3.83
N VAL A 291 -17.45 0.58 -3.57
CA VAL A 291 -16.80 -0.16 -2.50
C VAL A 291 -16.02 0.85 -1.67
N THR A 292 -16.36 0.96 -0.40
CA THR A 292 -15.69 1.83 0.58
C THR A 292 -14.47 1.13 1.18
N ASN A 293 -13.54 1.92 1.71
CA ASN A 293 -12.30 1.48 2.34
C ASN A 293 -11.47 0.54 1.44
N MET A 294 -11.47 0.83 0.13
CA MET A 294 -10.80 0.02 -0.88
C MET A 294 -10.16 0.93 -1.91
N GLN A 295 -8.86 0.78 -2.09
CA GLN A 295 -8.09 1.47 -3.12
C GLN A 295 -7.91 0.56 -4.34
N SER A 296 -8.41 0.95 -5.50
CA SER A 296 -8.06 0.27 -6.75
C SER A 296 -6.64 0.63 -7.18
N ILE A 297 -5.82 -0.38 -7.44
CA ILE A 297 -4.44 -0.22 -7.88
C ILE A 297 -4.42 -0.05 -9.40
N CYS A 298 -4.08 1.14 -9.87
CA CYS A 298 -3.98 1.46 -11.28
C CYS A 298 -2.50 1.57 -11.67
N GLN A 299 -1.94 0.53 -12.29
CA GLN A 299 -0.53 0.50 -12.69
C GLN A 299 -0.33 0.70 -14.19
N GLY A 300 0.69 1.49 -14.53
CA GLY A 300 1.23 1.62 -15.88
C GLY A 300 0.18 1.96 -16.93
N ALA A 301 -0.07 1.02 -17.84
CA ALA A 301 -0.99 1.21 -18.96
C ALA A 301 -2.47 1.27 -18.56
N ASN A 302 -2.82 0.87 -17.34
CA ASN A 302 -4.22 0.86 -16.87
C ASN A 302 -4.63 2.21 -16.26
N LEU A 303 -3.69 3.08 -15.90
CA LEU A 303 -3.99 4.44 -15.46
C LEU A 303 -4.28 5.32 -16.69
N ILE A 304 -5.49 5.84 -16.79
CA ILE A 304 -5.92 6.69 -17.89
C ILE A 304 -5.62 8.15 -17.55
N GLU A 305 -6.07 8.59 -16.37
CA GLU A 305 -5.98 9.98 -15.93
C GLU A 305 -5.90 10.04 -14.40
N GLU A 306 -5.13 10.99 -13.87
CA GLU A 306 -5.15 11.39 -12.46
C GLU A 306 -5.68 12.82 -12.37
N ARG A 307 -6.65 13.06 -11.50
CA ARG A 307 -7.12 14.39 -11.13
C ARG A 307 -6.89 14.66 -9.66
N ARG A 308 -6.63 15.93 -9.36
CA ARG A 308 -6.48 16.43 -7.99
C ARG A 308 -7.51 17.50 -7.75
N SER A 309 -8.13 17.47 -6.58
CA SER A 309 -8.96 18.59 -6.16
C SER A 309 -8.11 19.85 -6.02
N THR A 310 -8.76 21.00 -6.10
CA THR A 310 -8.11 22.29 -5.83
C THR A 310 -8.67 22.83 -4.53
N SER A 311 -8.00 23.83 -3.94
CA SER A 311 -8.50 24.49 -2.72
C SER A 311 -9.88 25.14 -2.86
N ARG A 312 -10.42 25.24 -4.08
CA ARG A 312 -11.73 25.81 -4.38
C ARG A 312 -12.75 24.81 -4.93
N SER A 313 -12.33 23.59 -5.23
CA SER A 313 -13.18 22.59 -5.88
C SER A 313 -12.81 21.22 -5.37
N THR A 314 -13.71 20.61 -4.62
CA THR A 314 -13.70 19.19 -4.25
C THR A 314 -14.25 18.38 -5.41
N ILE A 315 -13.76 17.14 -5.58
CA ILE A 315 -14.27 16.24 -6.61
C ILE A 315 -15.21 15.28 -5.89
N ASP A 316 -16.51 15.43 -6.12
CA ASP A 316 -17.52 14.51 -5.58
C ASP A 316 -17.62 13.22 -6.42
N MET A 317 -18.45 12.30 -5.96
CA MET A 317 -18.62 10.99 -6.59
C MET A 317 -19.30 11.10 -7.96
N GLU A 318 -20.24 12.03 -8.12
CA GLU A 318 -20.96 12.32 -9.37
C GLU A 318 -20.04 12.90 -10.45
N GLU A 319 -19.19 13.88 -10.09
CA GLU A 319 -18.21 14.49 -10.98
C GLU A 319 -17.17 13.45 -11.45
N ALA A 320 -16.70 12.60 -10.53
CA ALA A 320 -15.80 11.52 -10.87
C ALA A 320 -16.47 10.49 -11.81
N ALA A 321 -17.70 10.06 -11.51
CA ALA A 321 -18.43 9.15 -12.38
C ALA A 321 -18.68 9.73 -13.77
N LYS A 322 -19.11 10.99 -13.85
CA LYS A 322 -19.29 11.70 -15.13
C LYS A 322 -17.97 11.81 -15.90
N THR A 323 -16.86 12.04 -15.20
CA THR A 323 -15.53 12.04 -15.82
C THR A 323 -15.19 10.67 -16.39
N CYS A 324 -15.37 9.59 -15.62
CA CYS A 324 -15.14 8.23 -16.10
C CYS A 324 -16.05 7.86 -17.27
N ASP A 325 -17.31 8.31 -17.29
CA ASP A 325 -18.21 8.09 -18.43
C ASP A 325 -17.77 8.77 -19.72
N ASN A 326 -17.08 9.91 -19.60
CA ASN A 326 -16.54 10.64 -20.75
C ASN A 326 -15.18 10.08 -21.22
N LEU A 327 -14.55 9.19 -20.44
CA LEU A 327 -13.31 8.52 -20.78
C LEU A 327 -13.63 7.13 -21.38
N PRO A 328 -13.37 6.89 -22.69
CA PRO A 328 -13.88 5.72 -23.41
C PRO A 328 -13.39 4.38 -22.84
N ASP A 329 -12.16 4.36 -22.32
CA ASP A 329 -11.54 3.16 -21.74
C ASP A 329 -11.71 3.08 -20.21
N CYS A 330 -12.36 4.07 -19.58
CA CYS A 330 -12.54 4.07 -18.14
C CYS A 330 -13.59 3.05 -17.72
N THR A 331 -13.18 2.19 -16.81
CA THR A 331 -13.96 1.07 -16.28
C THR A 331 -14.27 1.26 -14.81
N HIS A 332 -13.36 1.92 -14.08
CA HIS A 332 -13.49 2.23 -12.68
C HIS A 332 -12.67 3.47 -12.33
N PHE A 333 -12.99 4.07 -11.19
CA PHE A 333 -12.19 5.13 -10.59
C PHE A 333 -12.04 4.89 -9.09
N THR A 334 -10.98 5.44 -8.50
CA THR A 334 -10.81 5.48 -7.05
C THR A 334 -10.52 6.89 -6.57
N ILE A 335 -11.17 7.28 -5.47
CA ILE A 335 -11.03 8.58 -4.81
C ILE A 335 -10.37 8.37 -3.45
N ASN A 336 -9.36 9.18 -3.14
CA ASN A 336 -8.79 9.32 -1.81
C ASN A 336 -9.39 10.55 -1.10
N PHE A 337 -10.15 10.33 -0.02
CA PHE A 337 -10.77 11.38 0.79
C PHE A 337 -9.87 11.94 1.90
N SER A 338 -8.89 11.18 2.41
CA SER A 338 -7.95 11.70 3.41
C SER A 338 -6.89 12.63 2.80
N GLY A 339 -6.88 12.73 1.47
CA GLY A 339 -5.86 13.44 0.71
C GLY A 339 -4.45 12.89 0.91
N SER A 340 -3.46 13.63 0.42
CA SER A 340 -2.05 13.29 0.59
C SER A 340 -1.50 13.88 1.88
N THR A 341 -1.13 13.02 2.84
CA THR A 341 -0.39 13.42 4.06
C THR A 341 1.05 13.86 3.75
N ALA A 342 1.56 13.52 2.57
CA ALA A 342 2.94 13.80 2.16
C ALA A 342 3.19 15.29 1.85
N MET A 343 2.13 16.09 1.66
CA MET A 343 2.26 17.53 1.51
C MET A 343 1.63 18.23 2.71
N PRO A 344 2.43 18.90 3.57
CA PRO A 344 1.92 19.76 4.62
C PRO A 344 1.36 21.05 4.00
N ALA A 345 0.32 20.93 3.19
CA ALA A 345 -0.48 22.08 2.77
C ALA A 345 -1.37 22.45 3.97
N PRO A 346 -1.24 23.65 4.53
CA PRO A 346 -1.61 23.87 5.91
C PRO A 346 -3.13 23.81 6.22
N HIS A 347 -4.04 23.70 5.24
CA HIS A 347 -5.47 23.89 5.52
C HIS A 347 -6.48 23.08 4.71
N THR A 348 -6.10 22.20 3.78
CA THR A 348 -7.10 21.45 2.98
C THR A 348 -6.58 20.09 2.55
N LEU A 349 -7.38 19.04 2.77
CA LEU A 349 -7.13 17.73 2.20
C LEU A 349 -7.33 17.80 0.68
N ILE A 350 -6.24 17.64 -0.08
CA ILE A 350 -6.29 17.55 -1.54
C ILE A 350 -6.70 16.13 -1.89
N GLN A 351 -7.92 15.96 -2.39
CA GLN A 351 -8.43 14.67 -2.86
C GLN A 351 -7.74 14.30 -4.17
N HIS A 352 -7.41 13.02 -4.31
CA HIS A 352 -6.87 12.46 -5.55
C HIS A 352 -7.88 11.49 -6.14
N VAL A 353 -8.13 11.60 -7.44
CA VAL A 353 -8.98 10.67 -8.20
C VAL A 353 -8.17 10.04 -9.31
N TYR A 354 -8.18 8.72 -9.38
CA TYR A 354 -7.51 7.94 -10.41
C TYR A 354 -8.56 7.26 -11.28
N PHE A 355 -8.47 7.45 -12.60
CA PHE A 355 -9.37 6.86 -13.60
C PHE A 355 -8.66 5.73 -14.34
N CYS A 356 -9.28 4.56 -14.40
CA CYS A 356 -8.55 3.34 -14.73
C CYS A 356 -9.32 2.42 -15.69
N ALA A 357 -8.55 1.68 -16.49
CA ALA A 357 -9.03 0.68 -17.44
C ALA A 357 -8.88 -0.76 -16.88
N GLY A 358 -9.76 -1.66 -17.30
CA GLY A 358 -9.73 -3.08 -16.95
C GLY A 358 -10.47 -3.46 -15.67
N ASP A 359 -10.24 -4.67 -15.19
CA ASP A 359 -10.88 -5.16 -13.97
C ASP A 359 -10.24 -4.49 -12.74
N PRO A 360 -11.04 -3.97 -11.78
CA PRO A 360 -10.50 -3.35 -10.58
C PRO A 360 -9.79 -4.38 -9.71
N ILE A 361 -8.52 -4.13 -9.41
CA ILE A 361 -7.74 -4.87 -8.43
C ILE A 361 -7.61 -3.96 -7.21
N GLY A 362 -8.26 -4.31 -6.10
CA GLY A 362 -8.30 -3.48 -4.90
C GLY A 362 -7.34 -3.94 -3.80
N ALA A 363 -6.94 -3.04 -2.91
CA ALA A 363 -6.43 -3.39 -1.59
C ALA A 363 -7.25 -2.64 -0.53
N PRO A 364 -7.60 -3.28 0.61
CA PRO A 364 -8.24 -2.57 1.72
C PRO A 364 -7.39 -1.37 2.12
N ASN A 365 -8.00 -0.19 2.11
CA ASN A 365 -7.34 1.05 2.48
C ASN A 365 -8.40 2.06 2.92
N ASP A 366 -8.34 2.45 4.19
CA ASP A 366 -9.22 3.48 4.74
C ASP A 366 -9.12 4.77 3.94
N SER A 367 -10.18 5.56 3.91
CA SER A 367 -10.28 6.83 3.19
C SER A 367 -10.31 6.70 1.66
N PHE A 368 -10.22 5.48 1.12
CA PHE A 368 -10.40 5.23 -0.31
C PHE A 368 -11.79 4.72 -0.64
N VAL A 369 -12.35 5.22 -1.73
CA VAL A 369 -13.54 4.68 -2.38
C VAL A 369 -13.16 4.18 -3.76
N THR A 370 -13.59 2.98 -4.12
CA THR A 370 -13.49 2.47 -5.49
C THR A 370 -14.88 2.33 -6.07
N ALA A 371 -15.13 2.99 -7.19
CA ALA A 371 -16.36 2.90 -7.96
C ALA A 371 -16.07 2.20 -9.29
N SER A 372 -16.64 1.01 -9.46
CA SER A 372 -16.53 0.23 -10.70
C SER A 372 -17.81 0.36 -11.50
N ARG A 373 -17.73 0.57 -12.81
CA ARG A 373 -18.92 0.60 -13.67
C ARG A 373 -19.59 -0.77 -13.51
N ARG A 374 -20.85 -0.80 -13.07
CA ARG A 374 -21.65 -2.03 -13.11
C ARG A 374 -21.56 -2.49 -14.55
N ALA A 375 -21.29 -3.78 -14.77
CA ALA A 375 -21.41 -4.34 -16.11
C ALA A 375 -22.83 -4.02 -16.55
N THR A 376 -23.01 -2.93 -17.31
CA THR A 376 -24.31 -2.49 -17.80
C THR A 376 -24.74 -3.69 -18.58
N HIS A 377 -25.71 -4.45 -18.04
CA HIS A 377 -26.13 -5.75 -18.53
C HIS A 377 -25.86 -5.76 -20.01
N TYR A 378 -24.76 -6.41 -20.40
CA TYR A 378 -24.39 -6.48 -21.80
C TYR A 378 -25.53 -7.32 -22.35
N VAL A 379 -26.57 -6.66 -22.85
CA VAL A 379 -27.70 -7.32 -23.48
C VAL A 379 -27.05 -7.92 -24.72
N PRO A 380 -26.79 -9.23 -24.74
CA PRO A 380 -26.09 -9.84 -25.85
C PRO A 380 -27.07 -9.73 -27.02
N GLY A 381 -26.86 -8.76 -27.91
CA GLY A 381 -27.82 -8.46 -28.98
C GLY A 381 -27.97 -6.99 -29.35
N ALA A 382 -27.39 -6.03 -28.63
CA ALA A 382 -27.26 -4.67 -29.18
C ALA A 382 -26.28 -4.71 -30.37
N PRO A 383 -26.74 -4.44 -31.61
CA PRO A 383 -25.90 -4.49 -32.80
C PRO A 383 -24.97 -3.26 -32.80
N GLY A 384 -23.88 -3.31 -32.06
CA GLY A 384 -23.02 -2.13 -31.89
C GLY A 384 -21.66 -2.29 -31.23
N GLY A 385 -21.32 -3.42 -30.61
CA GLY A 385 -19.94 -3.61 -30.13
C GLY A 385 -19.78 -4.74 -29.15
N ALA A 386 -19.05 -5.79 -29.54
CA ALA A 386 -18.31 -6.57 -28.56
C ALA A 386 -17.28 -5.64 -27.88
N PRO A 387 -17.04 -5.75 -26.57
CA PRO A 387 -15.86 -5.14 -25.96
C PRO A 387 -14.67 -5.63 -26.77
N ARG A 388 -14.01 -4.72 -27.50
CA ARG A 388 -12.80 -5.09 -28.21
C ARG A 388 -11.83 -5.58 -27.13
N PRO A 389 -11.29 -6.81 -27.23
CA PRO A 389 -10.15 -7.15 -26.40
C PRO A 389 -9.14 -6.03 -26.59
N LEU A 390 -8.69 -5.44 -25.48
CA LEU A 390 -7.68 -4.38 -25.50
C LEU A 390 -6.58 -4.87 -26.42
N ARG A 391 -6.47 -4.27 -27.61
CA ARG A 391 -5.35 -4.58 -28.49
C ARG A 391 -4.13 -4.17 -27.68
N PRO A 392 -3.17 -5.07 -27.44
CA PRO A 392 -1.91 -4.66 -26.84
C PRO A 392 -1.42 -3.46 -27.66
N ARG A 393 -1.30 -2.29 -27.02
CA ARG A 393 -0.67 -1.14 -27.67
C ARG A 393 0.70 -1.65 -28.12
N PRO A 394 1.04 -1.57 -29.43
CA PRO A 394 2.37 -1.93 -29.86
C PRO A 394 3.33 -1.05 -29.06
N LEU A 395 4.14 -1.67 -28.22
CA LEU A 395 5.27 -1.02 -27.60
C LEU A 395 6.06 -0.35 -28.73
N PRO A 396 6.44 0.94 -28.60
CA PRO A 396 7.26 1.59 -29.61
C PRO A 396 8.50 0.71 -29.82
N CYS A 397 8.69 0.32 -31.08
CA CYS A 397 9.65 -0.67 -31.52
C CYS A 397 11.07 -0.33 -31.01
N MET A 398 11.48 -0.95 -29.90
CA MET A 398 12.88 -1.15 -29.58
C MET A 398 13.40 -2.23 -30.53
N GLY A 399 13.90 -1.82 -31.69
CA GLY A 399 14.46 -2.77 -32.65
C GLY A 399 14.47 -2.28 -34.10
N VAL A 400 14.97 -1.07 -34.35
CA VAL A 400 15.67 -0.84 -35.62
C VAL A 400 17.08 -1.38 -35.40
N PRO A 401 17.51 -2.47 -36.06
CA PRO A 401 18.91 -2.83 -36.06
C PRO A 401 19.66 -1.69 -36.76
N LEU A 402 20.45 -0.94 -36.00
CA LEU A 402 21.51 -0.10 -36.53
C LEU A 402 22.45 -1.04 -37.31
N GLN A 403 22.24 -1.15 -38.63
CA GLN A 403 23.29 -1.62 -39.52
C GLN A 403 24.41 -0.58 -39.43
N LEU A 404 25.45 -0.90 -38.65
CA LEU A 404 26.75 -0.27 -38.75
C LEU A 404 27.28 -0.54 -40.16
N ARG A 405 26.98 0.36 -41.10
CA ARG A 405 27.75 0.52 -42.33
C ARG A 405 29.12 1.02 -41.91
N GLY A 406 30.11 0.14 -41.99
CA GLY A 406 31.52 0.54 -41.89
C GLY A 406 31.84 1.62 -42.94
N PRO A 407 32.83 2.49 -42.66
CA PRO A 407 33.22 3.54 -43.59
C PRO A 407 33.78 2.90 -44.86
N VAL A 408 33.19 3.26 -46.00
CA VAL A 408 33.79 3.06 -47.32
C VAL A 408 34.89 4.12 -47.46
N GLU A 409 36.13 3.68 -47.57
CA GLU A 409 37.25 4.53 -47.98
C GLU A 409 36.98 5.04 -49.39
N ASP A 410 36.70 6.34 -49.51
CA ASP A 410 36.75 7.03 -50.79
C ASP A 410 38.05 7.83 -50.86
N SER A 411 38.92 7.43 -51.79
CA SER A 411 40.29 7.89 -51.97
C SER A 411 40.39 9.28 -52.61
N ARG A 412 39.72 10.28 -52.02
CA ARG A 412 39.91 11.71 -52.34
C ARG A 412 39.74 12.54 -51.07
N GLY A 413 40.85 12.75 -50.38
CA GLY A 413 40.90 13.56 -49.16
C GLY A 413 40.45 15.00 -49.41
N VAL A 414 39.32 15.38 -48.81
CA VAL A 414 38.99 16.76 -48.42
C VAL A 414 38.07 16.69 -47.19
N TYR A 415 38.61 16.94 -46.01
CA TYR A 415 37.78 17.19 -44.82
C TYR A 415 37.25 18.63 -44.90
N LYS A 416 35.93 18.80 -45.08
CA LYS A 416 35.23 20.05 -44.74
C LYS A 416 34.49 19.84 -43.43
N ALA A 417 34.92 20.57 -42.39
CA ALA A 417 34.20 20.66 -41.13
C ALA A 417 32.91 21.47 -41.33
N GLY A 418 31.77 20.76 -41.43
CA GLY A 418 30.44 21.35 -41.39
C GLY A 418 29.88 21.27 -39.98
N SER A 419 29.96 22.38 -39.26
CA SER A 419 29.28 22.57 -37.97
C SER A 419 27.76 22.61 -38.22
N ILE A 420 27.02 21.65 -37.67
CA ILE A 420 25.56 21.69 -37.62
C ILE A 420 25.19 22.11 -36.19
N ILE A 421 25.00 23.41 -36.03
CA ILE A 421 24.32 24.02 -34.88
C ILE A 421 22.82 23.98 -35.21
N PRO A 422 21.97 23.28 -34.44
CA PRO A 422 20.53 23.44 -34.57
C PRO A 422 20.12 24.82 -34.00
N PRO A 423 19.24 25.57 -34.68
CA PRO A 423 18.81 26.89 -34.21
C PRO A 423 17.80 26.77 -33.06
N ASP A 424 18.02 27.60 -32.05
CA ASP A 424 17.08 28.26 -31.14
C ASP A 424 15.64 27.70 -31.10
N ILE A 425 15.37 26.89 -30.07
CA ILE A 425 14.02 26.66 -29.57
C ILE A 425 13.64 27.90 -28.74
N ASN A 426 13.03 28.88 -29.39
CA ASN A 426 12.29 29.95 -28.71
C ASN A 426 11.02 29.36 -28.08
N VAL A 427 11.10 28.93 -26.82
CA VAL A 427 9.93 28.65 -25.99
C VAL A 427 9.33 30.00 -25.55
N VAL A 428 8.40 30.51 -26.35
CA VAL A 428 7.56 31.64 -25.94
C VAL A 428 6.54 31.11 -24.92
N TYR A 429 6.81 31.36 -23.64
CA TYR A 429 5.77 31.37 -22.61
C TYR A 429 4.78 32.50 -22.91
N ARG A 430 3.67 32.18 -23.57
CA ARG A 430 2.50 33.08 -23.63
C ARG A 430 1.72 32.91 -22.34
N SER A 431 1.95 33.79 -21.36
CA SER A 431 1.09 33.88 -20.19
C SER A 431 -0.31 34.32 -20.63
N LYS A 432 -1.33 33.65 -20.09
CA LYS A 432 -2.76 33.90 -20.35
C LYS A 432 -3.30 35.02 -19.45
N GLU A 433 -2.51 36.05 -19.16
CA GLU A 433 -2.90 37.15 -18.26
C GLU A 433 -3.38 38.42 -18.99
N HIS A 434 -3.34 38.46 -20.32
CA HIS A 434 -3.70 39.68 -21.07
C HIS A 434 -5.10 39.71 -21.69
N GLU A 435 -5.95 38.70 -21.48
CA GLU A 435 -7.35 38.71 -21.99
C GLU A 435 -8.38 39.23 -20.97
N LEU A 436 -8.01 39.50 -19.71
CA LEU A 436 -8.95 40.03 -18.70
C LEU A 436 -8.98 41.56 -18.58
N GLN A 437 -8.09 42.30 -19.24
CA GLN A 437 -8.07 43.77 -19.19
C GLN A 437 -8.80 44.45 -20.37
N ALA A 438 -9.20 43.72 -21.41
CA ALA A 438 -9.97 44.27 -22.53
C ALA A 438 -11.50 44.25 -22.30
N ALA A 439 -11.98 43.62 -21.22
CA ALA A 439 -13.41 43.48 -20.93
C ALA A 439 -13.96 44.54 -19.95
N THR A 440 -13.10 45.34 -19.31
CA THR A 440 -13.50 46.34 -18.29
C THR A 440 -13.58 47.78 -18.81
N GLU A 441 -13.12 48.09 -20.03
CA GLU A 441 -13.23 49.45 -20.60
C GLU A 441 -14.51 49.73 -21.41
N LYS A 442 -15.41 48.75 -21.60
CA LYS A 442 -16.65 48.93 -22.37
C LYS A 442 -17.94 49.12 -21.58
N LYS A 443 -17.89 49.22 -20.24
CA LYS A 443 -19.08 49.45 -19.38
C LYS A 443 -19.15 50.82 -18.70
N GLY A 444 -18.36 51.80 -19.17
CA GLY A 444 -18.30 53.15 -18.59
C GLY A 444 -18.91 54.28 -19.43
N LYS A 445 -19.87 54.02 -20.33
CA LYS A 445 -20.56 55.07 -21.10
C LYS A 445 -22.02 54.68 -21.42
N ALA A 446 -22.87 54.67 -20.41
CA ALA A 446 -24.33 54.76 -20.59
C ALA A 446 -25.00 55.10 -19.24
N SER A 447 -24.96 56.36 -18.83
CA SER A 447 -25.92 56.93 -17.87
C SER A 447 -25.77 58.45 -17.83
N SER A 448 -26.29 59.11 -18.86
CA SER A 448 -26.63 60.53 -18.87
C SER A 448 -27.86 60.64 -19.78
N ALA A 449 -28.93 61.25 -19.25
CA ALA A 449 -30.29 61.40 -19.80
C ALA A 449 -31.32 60.32 -19.38
N HIS A 450 -31.91 60.48 -18.20
CA HIS A 450 -33.30 60.96 -18.03
C HIS A 450 -33.67 61.17 -16.56
#